data_AF-A0A7Y9T033-F1
#
_entry.id   AF-A0A7Y9T033-F1
#
_cell.length_a   1.000
_cell.length_b   1.000
_cell.length_c   1.000
_cell.angle_alpha   90.00
_cell.angle_beta   90.00
_cell.angle_gamma   90.00
#
_symmetry.space_group_name_H-M   'P 1'
#
loop_
_entity.id
_entity.type
_entity.pdbx_description
1 polymer ?
#
loop_
_entity_poly.entity_id
_entity_poly.type
_entity_poly.pdbx_seq_one_letter_code
_entity_poly.pdbx_strand_id
1 'polypeptide(L)'
;MKQGTYASIAIVILSLSGASVAFAECQSETRDMEGTPAKAEVCIVSAGMFKPNSVTASINGKSVFSGTDYEDVVFDGRYEGQVVGGGCNEMVTVMDMATMKGAPIAVLPESLVFECRITFDAEGHSLPFDKDDACSKTFYASLNPLLGQLVPAADAKRCTVLLDGVEVLSKEFKL
;
A
#
# COMPACT_ATOMS: atom_id res chain seq x y z
N MET A 1 -22.93 3.49 12.70
CA MET A 1 -21.57 3.60 12.12
C MET A 1 -20.61 3.82 13.28
N LYS A 2 -19.92 2.76 13.74
CA LYS A 2 -18.98 2.85 14.87
C LYS A 2 -17.60 3.23 14.32
N GLN A 3 -17.05 4.32 14.83
CA GLN A 3 -15.70 4.77 14.54
C GLN A 3 -14.71 3.74 15.09
N GLY A 4 -13.92 3.14 14.21
CA GLY A 4 -12.78 2.31 14.59
C GLY A 4 -11.68 3.21 15.17
N THR A 5 -11.19 2.87 16.34
CA THR A 5 -10.06 3.55 16.99
C THR A 5 -8.78 3.20 16.22
N TYR A 6 -8.22 4.15 15.47
CA TYR A 6 -6.96 3.98 14.77
C TYR A 6 -5.79 4.14 15.75
N ALA A 7 -4.96 3.11 15.90
CA ALA A 7 -3.69 3.19 16.61
C ALA A 7 -2.56 2.89 15.61
N SER A 8 -1.94 3.93 15.08
CA SER A 8 -0.67 3.83 14.35
C SER A 8 0.47 4.02 15.36
N ILE A 9 1.35 3.04 15.49
CA ILE A 9 2.53 3.11 16.36
C ILE A 9 3.77 2.93 15.48
N ALA A 10 4.61 3.97 15.43
CA ALA A 10 5.95 3.87 14.88
C ALA A 10 6.92 3.45 15.99
N ILE A 11 7.64 2.34 15.82
CA ILE A 11 8.62 1.84 16.79
C ILE A 11 10.02 1.95 16.19
N VAL A 12 10.92 2.61 16.92
CA VAL A 12 12.35 2.70 16.59
C VAL A 12 13.09 1.60 17.35
N ILE A 13 13.68 0.65 16.63
CA ILE A 13 14.50 -0.41 17.24
C ILE A 13 15.98 -0.05 17.06
N LEU A 14 16.69 0.16 18.17
CA LEU A 14 18.13 0.44 18.19
C LEU A 14 18.92 -0.86 18.37
N SER A 15 19.70 -1.28 17.38
CA SER A 15 20.67 -2.38 17.52
C SER A 15 22.00 -1.86 18.06
N LEU A 16 22.50 -2.45 19.15
CA LEU A 16 23.72 -2.06 19.89
C LEU A 16 25.06 -2.34 19.17
N SER A 17 25.09 -2.51 17.86
CA SER A 17 26.32 -2.72 17.08
C SER A 17 26.20 -2.06 15.71
N GLY A 18 26.69 -0.81 15.58
CA GLY A 18 26.68 -0.05 14.33
C GLY A 18 25.27 0.40 13.91
N ALA A 19 24.94 1.67 14.17
CA ALA A 19 23.58 2.21 14.08
C ALA A 19 22.92 2.00 12.70
N SER A 20 22.10 0.95 12.60
CA SER A 20 21.06 0.80 11.60
C SER A 20 19.75 1.10 12.31
N VAL A 21 19.12 2.23 12.02
CA VAL A 21 17.81 2.58 12.58
C VAL A 21 16.77 1.85 11.74
N ALA A 22 16.12 0.85 12.31
CA ALA A 22 14.97 0.22 11.68
C ALA A 22 13.69 0.96 12.11
N PHE A 23 12.94 1.45 11.13
CA PHE A 23 11.61 2.03 11.34
C PHE A 23 10.58 0.93 11.12
N ALA A 24 9.82 0.60 12.16
CA ALA A 24 8.68 -0.29 12.06
C ALA A 24 7.41 0.54 12.12
N GLU A 25 6.58 0.45 11.08
CA GLU A 25 5.22 0.97 11.07
C GLU A 25 4.24 -0.20 11.07
N CYS A 26 3.42 -0.29 12.11
CA CYS A 26 2.35 -1.27 12.23
C CYS A 26 1.00 -0.58 12.30
N GLN A 27 0.05 -1.06 11.51
CA GLN A 27 -1.34 -0.61 11.56
C GLN A 27 -2.27 -1.81 11.67
N SER A 28 -3.35 -1.65 12.45
CA SER A 28 -4.34 -2.70 12.67
C SER A 28 -5.75 -2.17 12.60
N GLU A 29 -6.69 -3.05 12.26
CA GLU A 29 -8.12 -2.78 12.23
C GLU A 29 -8.87 -4.01 12.73
N THR A 30 -9.94 -3.77 13.49
CA THR A 30 -10.86 -4.84 13.91
C THR A 30 -12.17 -4.69 13.15
N ARG A 31 -12.56 -5.75 12.47
CA ARG A 31 -13.82 -5.87 11.73
C ARG A 31 -14.64 -7.03 12.30
N ASP A 32 -15.91 -6.77 12.58
CA ASP A 32 -16.85 -7.83 12.94
C ASP A 32 -17.23 -8.62 11.68
N MET A 33 -16.92 -9.92 11.65
CA MET A 33 -17.31 -10.84 10.59
C MET A 33 -18.34 -11.82 11.12
N GLU A 34 -19.61 -11.61 10.76
CA GLU A 34 -20.73 -12.50 11.14
C GLU A 34 -20.79 -12.83 12.64
N GLY A 35 -20.42 -11.87 13.51
CA GLY A 35 -20.41 -12.04 14.97
C GLY A 35 -19.09 -12.53 15.57
N THR A 36 -18.08 -12.80 14.75
CA THR A 36 -16.70 -13.08 15.19
C THR A 36 -15.80 -11.90 14.80
N PRO A 37 -15.23 -11.16 15.78
CA PRO A 37 -14.31 -10.09 15.47
C PRO A 37 -12.99 -10.63 14.92
N ALA A 38 -12.55 -10.09 13.80
CA ALA A 38 -11.24 -10.32 13.22
C ALA A 38 -10.41 -9.03 13.35
N LYS A 39 -9.34 -9.09 14.15
CA LYS A 39 -8.32 -8.03 14.20
C LYS A 39 -7.22 -8.36 13.20
N ALA A 40 -7.20 -7.67 12.08
CA ALA A 40 -6.10 -7.74 11.12
C ALA A 40 -5.03 -6.70 11.48
N GLU A 41 -3.76 -7.06 11.28
CA GLU A 41 -2.61 -6.18 11.49
C GLU A 41 -1.59 -6.42 10.39
N VAL A 42 -1.04 -5.33 9.86
CA VAL A 42 0.07 -5.35 8.91
C VAL A 42 1.21 -4.49 9.47
N CYS A 43 2.43 -4.99 9.37
CA CYS A 43 3.63 -4.28 9.76
C CYS A 43 4.61 -4.22 8.59
N ILE A 44 5.19 -3.04 8.36
CA ILE A 44 6.30 -2.82 7.45
C ILE A 44 7.50 -2.37 8.28
N VAL A 45 8.61 -3.12 8.18
CA VAL A 45 9.85 -2.82 8.89
C VAL A 45 10.93 -2.48 7.88
N SER A 46 11.38 -1.24 7.88
CA SER A 46 12.49 -0.80 7.05
C SER A 46 13.82 -1.27 7.60
N ALA A 47 14.57 -2.02 6.80
CA ALA A 47 15.87 -2.56 7.17
C ALA A 47 17.05 -1.60 6.85
N GLY A 48 16.75 -0.39 6.38
CA GLY A 48 17.71 0.64 6.00
C GLY A 48 17.83 0.83 4.48
N MET A 49 18.67 1.79 4.09
CA MET A 49 18.85 2.22 2.70
C MET A 49 19.27 1.05 1.79
N PHE A 50 18.59 0.88 0.65
CA PHE A 50 18.84 -0.18 -0.35
C PHE A 50 18.55 -1.62 0.09
N LYS A 51 17.85 -1.83 1.21
CA LYS A 51 17.34 -3.15 1.60
C LYS A 51 15.82 -3.19 1.43
N PRO A 52 15.26 -4.32 0.98
CA PRO A 52 13.82 -4.46 0.96
C PRO A 52 13.28 -4.40 2.40
N ASN A 53 12.11 -3.80 2.55
CA ASN A 53 11.39 -3.76 3.80
C ASN A 53 10.81 -5.15 4.10
N SER A 54 10.83 -5.54 5.37
CA SER A 54 10.15 -6.75 5.83
C SER A 54 8.67 -6.45 6.00
N VAL A 55 7.79 -7.31 5.49
CA VAL A 55 6.33 -7.16 5.60
C VAL A 55 5.74 -8.37 6.29
N THR A 56 4.92 -8.14 7.31
CA THR A 56 4.18 -9.20 8.00
C THR A 56 2.71 -8.85 8.06
N ALA A 57 1.85 -9.87 8.01
CA ALA A 57 0.43 -9.73 8.28
C ALA A 57 -0.03 -10.77 9.30
N SER A 58 -0.93 -10.38 10.19
CA SER A 58 -1.52 -11.26 11.19
C SER A 58 -3.02 -11.02 11.35
N ILE A 59 -3.72 -12.06 11.81
CA ILE A 59 -5.14 -12.04 12.12
C ILE A 59 -5.29 -12.59 13.54
N ASN A 60 -5.88 -11.79 14.42
CA ASN A 60 -5.98 -12.07 15.86
C ASN A 60 -4.64 -12.47 16.50
N GLY A 61 -3.54 -11.87 16.02
CA GLY A 61 -2.18 -12.13 16.48
C GLY A 61 -1.52 -13.39 15.89
N LYS A 62 -2.22 -14.17 15.08
CA LYS A 62 -1.65 -15.30 14.33
C LYS A 62 -1.10 -14.80 13.00
N SER A 63 0.18 -15.03 12.74
CA SER A 63 0.78 -14.68 11.44
C SER A 63 0.10 -15.45 10.31
N VAL A 64 -0.27 -14.72 9.26
CA VAL A 64 -0.84 -15.26 8.01
C VAL A 64 0.07 -14.96 6.82
N PHE A 65 1.01 -14.02 6.97
CA PHE A 65 2.05 -13.72 5.98
C PHE A 65 3.33 -13.22 6.65
N SER A 66 4.47 -13.54 6.05
CA SER A 66 5.77 -12.96 6.34
C SER A 66 6.64 -13.01 5.08
N GLY A 67 7.16 -11.85 4.65
CA GLY A 67 7.95 -11.72 3.43
C GLY A 67 8.67 -10.39 3.34
N THR A 68 9.08 -9.99 2.14
CA THR A 68 9.70 -8.70 1.87
C THR A 68 9.04 -8.02 0.67
N ASP A 69 9.22 -6.71 0.53
CA ASP A 69 8.73 -5.94 -0.62
C ASP A 69 9.71 -5.91 -1.81
N TYR A 70 10.66 -6.87 -1.85
CA TYR A 70 11.53 -7.08 -3.01
C TYR A 70 10.73 -7.54 -4.23
N GLU A 71 9.67 -8.32 -3.98
CA GLU A 71 8.67 -8.76 -4.95
C GLU A 71 7.30 -8.22 -4.52
N ASP A 72 6.29 -8.38 -5.39
CA ASP A 72 4.92 -8.01 -5.07
C ASP A 72 4.45 -8.78 -3.82
N VAL A 73 3.98 -8.03 -2.83
CA VAL A 73 3.51 -8.61 -1.57
C VAL A 73 2.09 -9.09 -1.79
N VAL A 74 1.91 -10.39 -1.94
CA VAL A 74 0.60 -11.04 -2.07
C VAL A 74 0.31 -11.87 -0.82
N PHE A 75 -0.81 -11.58 -0.17
CA PHE A 75 -1.31 -12.38 0.92
C PHE A 75 -2.18 -13.50 0.34
N ASP A 76 -1.66 -14.72 0.33
CA ASP A 76 -2.39 -15.92 -0.04
C ASP A 76 -2.17 -16.99 1.04
N GLY A 77 -3.26 -17.45 1.64
CA GLY A 77 -3.17 -18.41 2.73
C GLY A 77 -4.50 -18.77 3.36
N ARG A 78 -4.44 -19.30 4.59
CA ARG A 78 -5.63 -19.67 5.37
C ARG A 78 -5.53 -19.29 6.83
N TYR A 79 -6.65 -18.84 7.39
CA TYR A 79 -6.83 -18.58 8.82
C TYR A 79 -8.14 -19.24 9.28
N GLU A 80 -8.06 -20.21 10.19
CA GLU A 80 -9.23 -20.89 10.77
C GLU A 80 -10.23 -21.43 9.73
N GLY A 81 -9.73 -21.86 8.56
CA GLY A 81 -10.52 -22.38 7.44
C GLY A 81 -10.89 -21.34 6.39
N GLN A 82 -10.81 -20.06 6.72
CA GLN A 82 -11.04 -18.93 5.83
C GLN A 82 -9.87 -18.70 4.90
N VAL A 83 -10.14 -18.26 3.67
CA VAL A 83 -9.12 -17.86 2.71
C VAL A 83 -8.62 -16.46 3.06
N VAL A 84 -7.31 -16.32 3.21
CA VAL A 84 -6.66 -15.03 3.36
C VAL A 84 -6.24 -14.55 1.98
N GLY A 85 -6.62 -13.33 1.64
CA GLY A 85 -6.29 -12.67 0.38
C GLY A 85 -5.71 -11.27 0.61
N GLY A 86 -5.29 -10.62 -0.48
CA GLY A 86 -4.86 -9.23 -0.49
C GLY A 86 -3.36 -9.08 -0.73
N GLY A 87 -2.77 -8.00 -0.23
CA GLY A 87 -1.38 -7.67 -0.51
C GLY A 87 -1.04 -6.22 -0.19
N CYS A 88 0.17 -5.79 -0.55
CA CYS A 88 0.60 -4.41 -0.45
C CYS A 88 1.01 -3.86 -1.81
N ASN A 89 0.23 -2.91 -2.32
CA ASN A 89 0.50 -2.24 -3.59
C ASN A 89 1.23 -0.92 -3.34
N GLU A 90 2.11 -0.54 -4.27
CA GLU A 90 2.66 0.81 -4.28
C GLU A 90 1.55 1.81 -4.58
N MET A 91 1.48 2.89 -3.79
CA MET A 91 0.71 4.04 -4.18
C MET A 91 1.59 4.97 -5.01
N VAL A 92 1.08 5.40 -6.15
CA VAL A 92 1.80 6.24 -7.09
C VAL A 92 1.03 7.52 -7.33
N THR A 93 1.75 8.63 -7.36
CA THR A 93 1.27 9.89 -7.91
C THR A 93 2.02 10.17 -9.20
N VAL A 94 1.31 10.46 -10.29
CA VAL A 94 1.93 11.02 -11.50
C VAL A 94 2.03 12.52 -11.28
N MET A 95 3.23 13.05 -11.15
CA MET A 95 3.48 14.46 -10.86
C MET A 95 3.80 15.24 -12.14
N ASP A 96 3.33 16.48 -12.22
CA ASP A 96 3.77 17.45 -13.21
C ASP A 96 5.03 18.16 -12.71
N MET A 97 6.13 18.02 -13.46
CA MET A 97 7.44 18.60 -13.12
C MET A 97 7.45 20.12 -13.04
N ALA A 98 6.54 20.80 -13.73
CA ALA A 98 6.48 22.27 -13.71
C ALA A 98 5.87 22.81 -12.41
N THR A 99 4.95 22.07 -11.80
CA THR A 99 4.17 22.53 -10.64
C THR A 99 4.45 21.75 -9.37
N MET A 100 5.09 20.57 -9.48
CA MET A 100 5.28 19.60 -8.41
C MET A 100 3.97 19.18 -7.73
N LYS A 101 2.84 19.27 -8.45
CA LYS A 101 1.54 18.74 -8.07
C LYS A 101 1.23 17.47 -8.87
N GLY A 102 0.15 16.78 -8.50
CA GLY A 102 -0.43 15.75 -9.35
C GLY A 102 -0.67 16.27 -10.78
N ALA A 103 -0.46 15.43 -11.78
CA ALA A 103 -0.64 15.79 -13.16
C ALA A 103 -2.12 16.14 -13.42
N PRO A 104 -2.43 17.18 -14.22
CA PRO A 104 -3.80 17.41 -14.65
C PRO A 104 -4.37 16.14 -15.31
N ILE A 105 -5.56 15.70 -14.89
CA ILE A 105 -6.14 14.45 -15.41
C ILE A 105 -6.30 14.50 -16.94
N ALA A 106 -6.53 15.69 -17.50
CA ALA A 106 -6.69 15.95 -18.92
C ALA A 106 -5.42 15.72 -19.77
N VAL A 107 -4.23 15.68 -19.15
CA VAL A 107 -2.97 15.36 -19.86
C VAL A 107 -2.58 13.90 -19.74
N LEU A 108 -3.26 13.13 -18.89
CA LEU A 108 -3.02 11.70 -18.75
C LEU A 108 -3.74 10.91 -19.85
N PRO A 109 -3.11 9.85 -20.40
CA PRO A 109 -3.79 8.96 -21.34
C PRO A 109 -5.03 8.33 -20.71
N GLU A 110 -6.13 8.25 -21.46
CA GLU A 110 -7.39 7.66 -20.97
C GLU A 110 -7.21 6.20 -20.51
N SER A 111 -6.38 5.44 -21.22
CA SER A 111 -6.02 4.06 -20.84
C SER A 111 -5.33 3.98 -19.48
N LEU A 112 -4.49 4.97 -19.16
CA LEU A 112 -3.82 5.05 -17.86
C LEU A 112 -4.83 5.38 -16.76
N VAL A 113 -5.68 6.38 -17.00
CA VAL A 113 -6.70 6.81 -16.04
C VAL A 113 -7.68 5.67 -15.73
N PHE A 114 -8.13 4.94 -16.75
CA PHE A 114 -9.08 3.85 -16.60
C PHE A 114 -8.50 2.65 -15.85
N GLU A 115 -7.38 2.08 -16.34
CA GLU A 115 -6.79 0.86 -15.77
C GLU A 115 -6.25 1.08 -14.35
N CYS A 116 -5.67 2.26 -14.09
CA CYS A 116 -5.16 2.62 -12.77
C CYS A 116 -6.20 3.29 -11.87
N ARG A 117 -7.46 3.43 -12.35
CA ARG A 117 -8.59 4.02 -11.61
C ARG A 117 -8.23 5.36 -10.98
N ILE A 118 -7.54 6.20 -11.73
CA ILE A 118 -7.00 7.47 -11.25
C ILE A 118 -8.16 8.44 -11.02
N THR A 119 -8.30 8.89 -9.78
CA THR A 119 -9.22 9.97 -9.41
C THR A 119 -8.50 11.32 -9.38
N PHE A 120 -9.25 12.41 -9.35
CA PHE A 120 -8.71 13.77 -9.32
C PHE A 120 -9.34 14.60 -8.21
N ASP A 121 -8.62 15.64 -7.79
CA ASP A 121 -9.07 16.62 -6.82
C ASP A 121 -10.04 17.66 -7.44
N ALA A 122 -10.49 18.62 -6.63
CA ALA A 122 -11.38 19.68 -7.11
C ALA A 122 -10.75 20.61 -8.17
N GLU A 123 -9.42 20.63 -8.26
CA GLU A 123 -8.64 21.41 -9.24
C GLU A 123 -8.37 20.61 -10.53
N GLY A 124 -8.75 19.33 -10.57
CA GLY A 124 -8.55 18.43 -11.72
C GLY A 124 -7.17 17.77 -11.76
N HIS A 125 -6.40 17.80 -10.67
CA HIS A 125 -5.11 17.14 -10.56
C HIS A 125 -5.28 15.71 -10.06
N SER A 126 -4.51 14.78 -10.62
CA SER A 126 -4.52 13.38 -10.21
C SER A 126 -4.16 13.23 -8.74
N LEU A 127 -4.95 12.45 -8.02
CA LEU A 127 -4.65 12.00 -6.66
C LEU A 127 -3.77 10.74 -6.69
N PRO A 128 -3.08 10.41 -5.57
CA PRO A 128 -2.39 9.14 -5.44
C PRO A 128 -3.35 7.95 -5.66
N PHE A 129 -2.87 6.90 -6.33
CA PHE A 129 -3.65 5.69 -6.64
C PHE A 129 -2.80 4.42 -6.47
N ASP A 130 -3.49 3.29 -6.29
CA ASP A 130 -2.83 1.99 -6.16
C ASP A 130 -2.36 1.48 -7.52
N LYS A 131 -1.05 1.21 -7.65
CA LYS A 131 -0.49 0.53 -8.82
C LYS A 131 -0.59 -0.98 -8.64
N ASP A 132 -1.81 -1.50 -8.78
CA ASP A 132 -2.10 -2.94 -8.77
C ASP A 132 -1.67 -3.65 -10.07
N ASP A 133 -1.90 -4.96 -10.16
CA ASP A 133 -1.55 -5.77 -11.32
C ASP A 133 -2.15 -5.29 -12.64
N ALA A 134 -3.36 -4.73 -12.61
CA ALA A 134 -4.03 -4.21 -13.80
C ALA A 134 -3.35 -2.92 -14.27
N CYS A 135 -3.17 -1.98 -13.34
CA CYS A 135 -2.46 -0.74 -13.59
C CYS A 135 -1.02 -0.98 -14.06
N SER A 136 -0.28 -1.86 -13.38
CA SER A 136 1.14 -2.13 -13.62
C SER A 136 1.43 -2.53 -15.08
N LYS A 137 0.52 -3.28 -15.71
CA LYS A 137 0.65 -3.72 -17.11
C LYS A 137 0.64 -2.59 -18.12
N THR A 138 -0.11 -1.51 -17.85
CA THR A 138 -0.24 -0.36 -18.75
C THR A 138 0.58 0.85 -18.31
N PHE A 139 0.95 0.90 -17.03
CA PHE A 139 1.46 2.09 -16.36
C PHE A 139 2.63 2.74 -17.11
N TYR A 140 3.73 2.01 -17.26
CA TYR A 140 4.92 2.54 -17.93
C TYR A 140 4.74 2.67 -19.44
N ALA A 141 3.99 1.78 -20.08
CA ALA A 141 3.71 1.88 -21.51
C ALA A 141 2.98 3.18 -21.85
N SER A 142 2.01 3.57 -21.02
CA SER A 142 1.24 4.81 -21.18
C SER A 142 2.01 6.05 -20.72
N LEU A 143 2.84 5.94 -19.67
CA LEU A 143 3.56 7.09 -19.11
C LEU A 143 4.86 7.43 -19.87
N ASN A 144 5.51 6.45 -20.50
CA ASN A 144 6.79 6.62 -21.19
C ASN A 144 6.86 7.83 -22.15
N PRO A 145 5.85 8.10 -23.00
CA PRO A 145 5.88 9.24 -23.91
C PRO A 145 5.84 10.61 -23.21
N LEU A 146 5.45 10.65 -21.94
CA LEU A 146 5.26 11.86 -21.14
C LEU A 146 6.39 12.06 -20.12
N LEU A 147 7.33 11.11 -20.03
CA LEU A 147 8.46 11.20 -19.11
C LEU A 147 9.31 12.44 -19.42
N GLY A 148 9.66 13.17 -18.36
CA GLY A 148 10.37 14.45 -18.43
C GLY A 148 9.45 15.66 -18.26
N GLN A 149 8.18 15.56 -18.68
CA GLN A 149 7.12 16.47 -18.24
C GLN A 149 6.43 15.92 -17.00
N LEU A 150 6.11 14.64 -17.03
CA LEU A 150 5.47 13.92 -15.94
C LEU A 150 6.45 12.93 -15.33
N VAL A 151 6.40 12.77 -14.00
CA VAL A 151 7.21 11.78 -13.28
C VAL A 151 6.36 10.98 -12.30
N PRO A 152 6.53 9.65 -12.23
CA PRO A 152 5.88 8.86 -11.20
C PRO A 152 6.63 9.00 -9.87
N ALA A 153 5.90 9.22 -8.78
CA ALA A 153 6.42 9.22 -7.42
C ALA A 153 5.69 8.15 -6.60
N ALA A 154 6.44 7.23 -5.99
CA ALA A 154 5.92 6.20 -5.10
C ALA A 154 6.44 6.47 -3.68
N ASP A 155 5.59 7.07 -2.84
CA ASP A 155 5.92 7.52 -1.49
C ASP A 155 5.18 6.74 -0.39
N ALA A 156 4.26 5.87 -0.79
CA ALA A 156 3.50 5.05 0.14
C ALA A 156 3.18 3.67 -0.45
N LYS A 157 2.80 2.74 0.44
CA LYS A 157 2.16 1.48 0.08
C LYS A 157 0.78 1.41 0.72
N ARG A 158 -0.21 0.89 -0.02
CA ARG A 158 -1.49 0.50 0.56
C ARG A 158 -1.52 -1.00 0.73
N CYS A 159 -1.66 -1.44 1.97
CA CYS A 159 -1.84 -2.85 2.30
C CYS A 159 -3.31 -3.13 2.59
N THR A 160 -3.82 -4.18 1.94
CA THR A 160 -5.18 -4.67 2.09
C THR A 160 -5.15 -6.13 2.53
N VAL A 161 -5.93 -6.48 3.55
CA VAL A 161 -6.14 -7.85 3.99
C VAL A 161 -7.60 -8.22 3.75
N LEU A 162 -7.79 -9.32 3.04
CA LEU A 162 -9.10 -9.92 2.77
C LEU A 162 -9.24 -11.23 3.55
N LEU A 163 -10.41 -11.46 4.13
CA LEU A 163 -10.82 -12.76 4.67
C LEU A 163 -12.07 -13.22 3.94
N ASP A 164 -12.01 -14.38 3.27
CA ASP A 164 -13.08 -14.90 2.40
C ASP A 164 -13.62 -13.85 1.40
N GLY A 165 -12.72 -12.99 0.91
CA GLY A 165 -13.04 -11.89 -0.01
C GLY A 165 -13.58 -10.62 0.65
N VAL A 166 -13.78 -10.60 1.96
CA VAL A 166 -14.20 -9.41 2.70
C VAL A 166 -12.98 -8.63 3.17
N GLU A 167 -12.93 -7.33 2.86
CA GLU A 167 -11.90 -6.44 3.36
C GLU A 167 -12.01 -6.25 4.88
N VAL A 168 -10.96 -6.67 5.59
CA VAL A 168 -10.85 -6.55 7.05
C VAL A 168 -9.81 -5.52 7.48
N LEU A 169 -8.90 -5.13 6.57
CA LEU A 169 -7.97 -4.02 6.74
C LEU A 169 -7.64 -3.42 5.38
N SER A 170 -7.63 -2.09 5.31
CA SER A 170 -7.05 -1.32 4.19
C SER A 170 -6.40 -0.06 4.76
N LYS A 171 -5.08 0.03 4.64
CA LYS A 171 -4.25 1.05 5.32
C LYS A 171 -3.08 1.47 4.45
N GLU A 172 -2.77 2.75 4.52
CA GLU A 172 -1.63 3.38 3.86
C GLU A 172 -0.44 3.45 4.82
N PHE A 173 0.73 3.03 4.34
CA PHE A 173 2.01 3.03 5.03
C PHE A 173 2.96 3.94 4.27
N LYS A 174 3.63 4.86 4.96
CA LYS A 174 4.57 5.78 4.31
C LYS A 174 5.94 5.10 4.19
N LEU A 175 6.59 5.27 3.04
CA LEU A 175 7.92 4.71 2.78
C LEU A 175 9.04 5.71 3.05
#